data_AF-A0A811YT41-F1
#
_entry.id   AF-A0A811YT41-F1
#
_cell.length_a   1.000
_cell.length_b   1.000
_cell.length_c   1.000
_cell.angle_alpha   90.00
_cell.angle_beta   90.00
_cell.angle_gamma   90.00
#
_symmetry.space_group_name_H-M   'P 1'
#
loop_
_entity.id
_entity.type
_entity.pdbx_description
1 polymer ?
#
loop_
_entity_poly.entity_id
_entity_poly.type
_entity_poly.pdbx_seq_one_letter_code
_entity_poly.pdbx_strand_id
1 'polypeptide(L)' 'MGREFGNLTRMRHVITYSLSPFEQRAFLHYFSKGIPNVLRRMRAVLPCLHTWGAQEFEKSKRKNPAAYENDK' A
#
# COMPACT_ATOMS: atom_id res chain seq x y z
N MET A 1 -12.84 -9.26 32.11
CA MET A 1 -13.05 -8.04 32.91
C MET A 1 -12.71 -6.86 32.01
N GLY A 2 -13.73 -6.16 31.51
CA GLY A 2 -13.63 -5.24 30.37
C GLY A 2 -13.11 -3.85 30.76
N ARG A 3 -12.34 -3.24 29.87
CA ARG A 3 -11.98 -1.82 30.01
C ARG A 3 -13.20 -0.97 29.64
N GLU A 4 -13.59 -0.07 30.53
CA GLU A 4 -14.69 0.87 30.32
C GLU A 4 -14.16 2.26 29.93
N PHE A 5 -14.99 3.05 29.24
CA PHE A 5 -14.69 4.45 29.00
C PHE A 5 -14.50 5.18 30.33
N GLY A 6 -13.40 5.91 30.48
CA GLY A 6 -12.96 6.54 31.73
C GLY A 6 -11.72 5.89 32.35
N ASN A 7 -11.52 4.58 32.16
CA ASN A 7 -10.39 3.82 32.71
C ASN A 7 -9.46 3.23 31.62
N LEU A 8 -9.32 3.93 30.49
CA LEU A 8 -8.55 3.46 29.33
C LEU A 8 -7.06 3.79 29.44
N THR A 9 -6.74 5.07 29.63
CA THR A 9 -5.37 5.58 29.62
C THR A 9 -5.29 6.98 30.22
N ARG A 10 -4.10 7.37 30.69
CA ARG A 10 -3.83 8.73 31.19
C ARG A 10 -3.25 9.58 30.07
N MET A 11 -4.08 10.40 29.43
CA MET A 11 -3.66 11.42 28.47
C MET A 11 -3.73 12.82 29.11
N ARG A 12 -2.81 13.73 28.75
CA ARG A 12 -2.76 15.11 29.24
C ARG A 12 -2.51 16.06 28.08
N HIS A 13 -3.18 17.21 28.09
CA HIS A 13 -2.98 18.33 27.15
C HIS A 13 -3.14 17.99 25.65
N VAL A 14 -4.12 17.15 25.28
CA VAL A 14 -4.49 16.94 23.87
C VAL A 14 -5.80 17.67 23.60
N ILE A 15 -5.77 18.65 22.70
CA ILE A 15 -6.95 19.41 22.27
C ILE A 15 -7.36 18.92 20.89
N THR A 16 -8.62 18.52 20.74
CA THR A 16 -9.19 18.04 19.48
C THR A 16 -10.34 18.94 19.07
N TYR A 17 -10.39 19.33 17.80
CA TYR A 17 -11.48 20.12 17.22
C TYR A 17 -12.31 19.27 16.26
N SER A 18 -13.61 19.48 16.27
CA SER A 18 -14.56 18.80 15.40
C SER A 18 -15.63 19.79 14.93
N LEU A 19 -16.04 19.69 13.67
CA LEU A 19 -17.21 20.42 13.15
C LEU A 19 -18.45 19.52 13.23
N SER A 20 -19.62 20.15 13.32
CA SER A 20 -20.89 19.43 13.31
C SER A 20 -21.07 18.63 12.02
N PRO A 21 -21.61 17.41 12.04
CA PRO A 21 -21.86 16.62 10.83
C PRO A 21 -22.74 17.35 9.80
N PHE A 22 -23.65 18.21 10.25
CA PHE A 22 -24.53 19.00 9.38
C PHE A 22 -23.82 20.17 8.69
N GLU A 23 -22.65 20.56 9.19
CA GLU A 23 -21.81 21.59 8.58
C GLU A 23 -20.77 21.01 7.64
N GLN A 24 -20.57 19.69 7.68
CA GLN A 24 -19.61 18.97 6.85
C GLN A 24 -20.27 18.40 5.59
N ARG A 25 -19.48 18.24 4.53
CA ARG A 25 -19.89 17.48 3.35
C ARG A 25 -19.60 16.00 3.57
N ALA A 26 -20.59 15.14 3.35
CA ALA A 26 -20.44 13.68 3.50
C ALA A 26 -19.31 13.10 2.61
N PHE A 27 -19.12 13.65 1.40
CA PHE A 27 -18.06 13.25 0.47
C PHE A 27 -17.19 14.44 0.07
N LEU A 28 -16.27 14.83 0.95
CA LEU A 28 -15.33 15.92 0.68
C LEU A 28 -14.10 15.40 -0.11
N HIS A 29 -13.68 16.15 -1.15
CA HIS A 29 -12.46 15.88 -1.94
C HIS A 29 -12.34 14.46 -2.54
N TYR A 30 -13.46 13.88 -2.99
CA TYR A 30 -13.50 12.52 -3.55
C TYR A 30 -12.49 12.30 -4.69
N PHE A 31 -12.50 13.17 -5.70
CA PHE A 31 -11.61 13.04 -6.87
C PHE A 31 -10.17 13.48 -6.58
N SER A 32 -9.98 14.57 -5.82
CA SER A 32 -8.65 15.14 -5.61
C SER A 32 -7.83 14.45 -4.52
N LYS A 33 -8.49 13.82 -3.53
CA LYS A 33 -7.82 13.14 -2.41
C LYS A 33 -8.24 11.68 -2.26
N GLY A 34 -9.52 11.36 -2.46
CA GLY A 34 -10.05 10.00 -2.32
C GLY A 34 -9.40 9.02 -3.29
N ILE A 35 -9.62 9.21 -4.60
CA ILE A 35 -9.11 8.32 -5.66
C ILE A 35 -7.57 8.19 -5.61
N PRO A 36 -6.78 9.27 -5.53
CA PRO A 36 -5.33 9.15 -5.44
C PRO A 36 -4.85 8.34 -4.22
N ASN A 37 -5.52 8.47 -3.06
CA ASN A 37 -5.15 7.72 -1.86
C ASN A 37 -5.53 6.23 -1.97
N VAL A 38 -6.63 5.90 -2.63
CA VAL A 38 -7.00 4.50 -2.94
C VAL A 38 -5.97 3.87 -3.86
N LEU A 39 -5.59 4.55 -4.94
CA LEU A 39 -4.54 4.07 -5.85
C LEU A 39 -3.21 3.88 -5.12
N ARG A 40 -2.83 4.79 -4.23
CA ARG A 40 -1.64 4.63 -3.38
C ARG A 40 -1.70 3.36 -2.52
N ARG A 41 -2.86 3.05 -1.92
CA ARG A 41 -3.05 1.83 -1.11
C ARG A 41 -2.95 0.56 -1.95
N MET A 42 -3.53 0.56 -3.16
CA MET A 42 -3.49 -0.60 -4.06
C MET A 42 -2.09 -0.93 -4.59
N ARG A 43 -1.26 0.10 -4.86
CA ARG A 43 0.12 -0.11 -5.34
C ARG A 43 0.99 -0.92 -4.38
N ALA A 44 0.72 -0.87 -3.08
CA ALA A 44 1.49 -1.63 -2.08
C ALA A 44 1.19 -3.14 -2.11
N VAL A 45 0.12 -3.57 -2.79
CA VAL A 45 -0.37 -4.96 -2.77
C VAL A 45 -0.07 -5.70 -4.08
N LEU A 46 0.14 -4.99 -5.19
CA LEU A 46 0.43 -5.62 -6.49
C LEU A 46 1.88 -6.11 -6.52
N PRO A 47 2.14 -7.43 -6.57
CA PRO A 47 3.49 -7.94 -6.53
C PRO A 47 4.18 -7.66 -7.87
N CYS A 48 5.10 -6.69 -7.87
CA CYS A 48 6.10 -6.53 -8.93
C CYS A 48 6.99 -7.79 -9.09
N LEU A 49 6.92 -8.73 -8.15
CA LEU A 49 7.64 -10.00 -8.20
C LEU A 49 7.14 -10.91 -9.33
N HIS A 50 5.85 -10.85 -9.68
CA HIS A 50 5.28 -11.73 -10.71
C HIS A 50 5.87 -11.42 -12.09
N THR A 51 5.99 -10.14 -12.43
CA THR A 51 6.54 -9.71 -13.73
C THR A 51 8.04 -9.99 -13.82
N TRP A 52 8.81 -9.75 -12.74
CA TRP A 52 10.22 -10.10 -12.69
C TRP A 52 10.44 -11.63 -12.78
N GLY A 53 9.71 -12.42 -12.00
CA GLY A 53 9.87 -13.88 -11.96
C GLY A 53 9.53 -14.56 -13.31
N ALA A 54 8.49 -14.09 -14.00
CA ALA A 54 8.14 -14.59 -15.33
C ALA A 54 9.22 -14.27 -16.38
N GLN A 55 9.75 -13.04 -16.37
CA GLN A 55 10.80 -12.62 -17.31
C GLN A 55 12.12 -13.37 -17.08
N GLU A 56 12.52 -13.57 -15.84
CA GLU A 56 13.76 -14.27 -15.50
C GLU A 56 13.68 -15.77 -15.86
N PHE A 57 12.51 -16.39 -15.65
CA PHE A 57 12.27 -17.78 -16.04
C PHE A 57 12.34 -17.98 -17.56
N GLU A 58 11.74 -17.08 -18.36
CA GLU A 58 11.85 -17.16 -19.82
C GLU A 58 13.28 -16.95 -20.32
N LYS A 59 14.04 -16.02 -19.72
CA LYS A 59 15.46 -15.80 -20.05
C LYS A 59 16.30 -17.03 -19.72
N SER A 60 16.08 -17.64 -18.57
CA SER A 60 16.81 -18.82 -18.10
C SER A 60 16.60 -20.06 -18.97
N LYS A 61 15.46 -20.16 -19.67
CA LYS A 61 15.21 -21.24 -20.65
C LYS A 61 15.99 -21.08 -21.94
N ARG A 62 16.46 -19.87 -22.28
CA ARG A 62 17.22 -19.63 -23.50
C ARG A 62 18.67 -20.07 -23.29
N LYS A 63 19.22 -20.78 -24.28
CA LYS A 63 20.63 -21.19 -24.27
C LYS A 63 21.51 -19.95 -24.43
N ASN A 64 22.56 -19.83 -23.60
CA ASN A 64 23.56 -18.78 -23.73
C ASN A 64 24.66 -19.23 -24.71
N PRO A 65 24.79 -18.62 -25.90
CA PRO A 65 25.80 -19.01 -26.88
C PRO A 65 27.24 -18.86 -26.35
N ALA A 66 27.50 -17.86 -25.51
CA ALA A 66 28.82 -17.60 -24.92
C ALA A 66 29.27 -18.70 -23.95
N ALA A 67 28.35 -19.52 -23.43
CA ALA A 67 28.70 -20.63 -22.54
C ALA A 67 29.36 -21.80 -23.29
N TYR A 68 29.30 -21.84 -24.62
CA TYR A 68 29.78 -22.96 -25.44
C TYR A 68 31.03 -22.62 -26.26
N GLU A 69 31.59 -21.41 -26.14
CA GLU A 69 32.71 -20.95 -26.97
C GLU A 69 34.04 -21.65 -26.63
N ASN A 70 34.21 -22.12 -25.39
CA ASN A 70 35.44 -22.77 -24.89
C ASN A 70 35.29 -24.27 -24.63
N ASP A 71 34.16 -24.87 -25.02
CA ASP A 71 33.89 -26.30 -24.89
C ASP A 71 34.48 -27.03 -26.11
N LYS A 72 35.81 -27.18 -26.12
CA LYS A 72 36.58 -27.91 -27.14
C LYS A 72 37.44 -28.98 -26.50
#